data_AF-A0A259TU16-F1
#
_entry.id   AF-A0A259TU16-F1
#
_cell.length_a   1.000
_cell.length_b   1.000
_cell.length_c   1.000
_cell.angle_alpha   90.00
_cell.angle_beta   90.00
_cell.angle_gamma   90.00
#
_symmetry.space_group_name_H-M   'P 1'
#
loop_
_entity.id
_entity.type
_entity.pdbx_description
1 polymer ?
#
loop_
_entity_poly.entity_id
_entity_poly.type
_entity_poly.pdbx_seq_one_letter_code
_entity_poly.pdbx_strand_id
1 'polypeptide(L)'
;QDRVCFPSQAERATARFPGARLEWLDRCGHFPQWDRPEAAVRLILAATGDAATGDAATGDAATGTTEARGVQSPAAGPDSAA
;
A
#
# COMPACT_ATOMS: atom_id res chain seq x y z
N GLN A 1 -14.82 -4.88 -10.06
CA GLN A 1 -13.46 -4.41 -10.37
C GLN A 1 -13.53 -3.48 -11.58
N ASP A 2 -12.73 -2.41 -11.61
CA ASP A 2 -12.86 -1.29 -12.57
C ASP A 2 -12.95 -1.77 -14.03
N ARG A 3 -13.89 -1.20 -14.79
CA ARG A 3 -14.20 -1.53 -16.19
C ARG A 3 -13.82 -0.43 -17.18
N VAL A 4 -13.30 0.69 -16.67
CA VAL A 4 -12.88 1.86 -17.47
C VAL A 4 -11.37 1.95 -17.48
N CYS A 5 -10.74 1.95 -16.29
CA CYS A 5 -9.29 1.91 -16.15
C CYS A 5 -8.83 0.48 -15.89
N PHE A 6 -8.52 -0.25 -16.97
CA PHE A 6 -7.98 -1.60 -16.86
C PHE A 6 -6.58 -1.63 -16.23
N PRO A 7 -6.18 -2.71 -15.54
CA PRO A 7 -4.85 -2.85 -14.94
C PRO A 7 -3.68 -2.60 -15.90
N SER A 8 -3.82 -2.94 -17.19
CA SER A 8 -2.79 -2.67 -18.22
C SER A 8 -2.51 -1.18 -18.43
N GLN A 9 -3.45 -0.29 -18.08
CA GLN A 9 -3.21 1.15 -18.11
C GLN A 9 -2.25 1.59 -17.00
N ALA A 10 -2.25 0.89 -15.86
CA ALA A 10 -1.32 1.16 -14.77
C ALA A 10 0.13 0.84 -15.18
N GLU A 11 0.35 -0.27 -15.90
CA GLU A 11 1.68 -0.61 -16.44
C GLU A 11 2.24 0.49 -17.34
N ARG A 12 1.40 1.01 -18.25
CA ARG A 12 1.77 2.14 -19.12
C ARG A 12 2.11 3.39 -18.32
N ALA A 13 1.35 3.69 -17.27
CA ALA A 13 1.60 4.83 -16.41
C ALA A 13 2.94 4.70 -15.67
N THR A 14 3.22 3.55 -15.06
CA THR A 14 4.49 3.31 -14.35
C THR A 14 5.70 3.39 -15.28
N ALA A 15 5.59 2.88 -16.52
CA ALA A 15 6.65 3.01 -17.51
C ALA A 15 6.92 4.47 -17.91
N ARG A 16 5.88 5.31 -17.97
CA ARG A 16 6.02 6.73 -18.34
C ARG A 16 6.48 7.63 -17.18
N PHE A 17 6.21 7.22 -15.95
CA PHE A 17 6.50 7.96 -14.72
C PHE A 17 7.28 7.06 -13.75
N PRO A 18 8.60 6.90 -13.92
CA PRO A 18 9.39 5.95 -13.14
C PRO A 18 9.42 6.22 -11.62
N GLY A 19 9.18 7.46 -11.20
CA GLY A 19 9.07 7.85 -9.79
C GLY A 19 7.65 7.71 -9.21
N ALA A 20 6.67 7.29 -10.01
CA ALA A 20 5.30 7.12 -9.53
C ALA A 20 5.19 5.89 -8.63
N ARG A 21 4.41 6.02 -7.55
CA ARG A 21 4.01 4.89 -6.71
C ARG A 21 2.66 4.36 -7.16
N LEU A 22 2.55 3.04 -7.30
CA LEU A 22 1.31 2.35 -7.66
C LEU A 22 0.78 1.58 -6.45
N GLU A 23 -0.48 1.83 -6.09
CA GLU A 23 -1.16 1.18 -4.97
C GLU A 23 -2.46 0.52 -5.48
N TRP A 24 -2.62 -0.78 -5.25
CA TRP A 24 -3.81 -1.52 -5.66
C TRP A 24 -4.86 -1.53 -4.55
N LEU A 25 -6.08 -1.12 -4.87
CA LEU A 25 -7.21 -1.18 -3.94
C LEU A 25 -8.02 -2.45 -4.18
N ASP A 26 -7.94 -3.41 -3.25
CA ASP A 26 -8.70 -4.67 -3.35
C ASP A 26 -10.22 -4.44 -3.28
N ARG A 27 -10.97 -5.26 -4.01
CA ARG A 27 -12.44 -5.22 -4.12
C ARG A 27 -13.01 -3.83 -4.46
N CYS A 28 -12.29 -3.05 -5.27
CA CYS A 28 -12.67 -1.70 -5.69
C CYS A 28 -13.16 -1.67 -7.15
N GLY A 29 -14.21 -0.90 -7.42
CA GLY A 29 -14.68 -0.52 -8.76
C GLY A 29 -14.06 0.80 -9.23
N HIS A 30 -14.80 1.54 -10.05
CA HIS A 30 -14.31 2.78 -10.68
C HIS A 30 -14.30 3.99 -9.73
N PHE A 31 -15.09 3.96 -8.66
CA PHE A 31 -15.23 5.06 -7.72
C PHE A 31 -14.57 4.69 -6.38
N PRO A 32 -13.24 4.77 -6.27
CA PRO A 32 -12.51 4.34 -5.07
C PRO A 32 -12.91 5.12 -3.81
N GLN A 33 -13.33 6.38 -3.95
CA GLN A 33 -13.84 7.18 -2.83
C GLN A 33 -15.17 6.66 -2.25
N TRP A 34 -15.91 5.84 -2.99
CA TRP A 34 -17.15 5.22 -2.52
C TRP A 34 -16.93 3.77 -2.08
N ASP A 35 -16.17 3.01 -2.86
CA ASP A 35 -15.97 1.58 -2.58
C ASP A 35 -14.99 1.35 -1.41
N ARG A 36 -13.93 2.16 -1.34
CA ARG A 36 -12.83 2.04 -0.35
C ARG A 36 -12.47 3.41 0.25
N PRO A 37 -13.40 4.11 0.92
CA PRO A 37 -13.23 5.50 1.35
C PRO A 37 -12.01 5.70 2.26
N GLU A 38 -11.78 4.83 3.24
CA GLU A 38 -10.65 4.97 4.17
C GLU A 38 -9.31 4.78 3.46
N ALA A 39 -9.24 3.87 2.50
CA ALA A 39 -8.03 3.63 1.72
C ALA A 39 -7.73 4.81 0.78
N ALA A 40 -8.77 5.35 0.13
CA ALA A 40 -8.65 6.51 -0.75
C ALA A 40 -8.15 7.74 0.03
N VAL A 41 -8.73 8.04 1.20
CA VAL A 41 -8.31 9.16 2.05
C VAL A 41 -6.86 8.98 2.51
N ARG A 42 -6.50 7.80 3.02
CA ARG A 42 -5.12 7.52 3.45
C ARG A 42 -4.11 7.72 2.32
N LEU A 43 -4.42 7.23 1.12
CA LEU A 43 -3.52 7.32 -0.02
C LEU A 43 -3.33 8.78 -0.47
N ILE A 44 -4.42 9.55 -0.54
CA ILE A 44 -4.36 10.97 -0.91
C ILE A 44 -3.51 11.74 0.10
N LEU A 45 -3.78 11.58 1.41
CA LEU A 45 -3.02 12.28 2.45
C LEU A 45 -1.55 11.88 2.47
N ALA A 46 -1.21 10.61 2.25
CA ALA A 46 0.17 10.18 2.15
C ALA A 46 0.88 10.81 0.93
N ALA A 47 0.22 10.82 -0.23
CA ALA A 47 0.81 11.34 -1.46
C ALA A 47 0.99 12.87 -1.45
N THR A 48 0.09 13.61 -0.80
CA THR A 48 0.12 15.09 -0.78
C THR A 48 0.69 15.68 0.50
N GLY A 49 0.67 14.92 1.60
CA GLY A 49 1.26 15.31 2.88
C GLY A 49 2.78 15.27 2.86
N ASP A 50 3.37 14.25 2.22
CA ASP A 50 4.84 14.11 2.09
C ASP A 50 5.43 15.11 1.07
N ALA A 51 4.63 15.59 0.11
CA ALA A 51 5.05 16.59 -0.87
C ALA A 51 5.38 17.97 -0.25
N ALA A 52 4.87 18.27 0.96
CA ALA A 52 5.26 19.45 1.71
C ALA A 52 6.62 19.29 2.41
N THR A 53 7.22 18.09 2.44
CA THR A 53 8.42 17.79 3.23
C THR A 53 9.53 17.05 2.46
N GLY A 54 9.36 16.65 1.19
CA GLY A 54 10.43 15.93 0.51
C GLY A 54 10.33 15.78 -1.01
N ASP A 55 10.71 16.82 -1.75
CA ASP A 55 11.27 16.70 -3.11
C ASP A 55 12.77 16.30 -3.06
N ALA A 56 13.16 15.47 -2.09
CA ALA A 56 14.57 15.25 -1.73
C ALA A 56 14.95 13.76 -1.63
N ALA A 57 14.58 12.94 -2.61
CA ALA A 57 15.27 11.66 -2.82
C ALA A 57 14.99 11.07 -4.21
N THR A 58 15.63 11.65 -5.22
CA THR A 58 16.09 10.88 -6.38
C THR A 58 17.29 10.05 -5.92
N GLY A 59 17.26 8.72 -6.06
CA GLY A 59 18.48 7.90 -5.94
C GLY A 59 18.27 6.47 -5.43
N ASP A 60 18.65 5.51 -6.28
CA ASP A 60 18.70 4.06 -6.10
C ASP A 60 19.52 3.59 -4.87
N ALA A 61 19.08 2.51 -4.23
CA ALA A 61 19.94 1.51 -3.60
C ALA A 61 19.13 0.23 -3.27
N ALA A 62 19.27 -0.78 -4.12
CA ALA A 62 19.23 -2.16 -3.69
C ALA A 62 20.21 -2.39 -2.53
N THR A 63 19.80 -3.10 -1.47
CA THR A 63 20.59 -4.11 -0.71
C THR A 63 19.83 -4.58 0.53
N GLY A 64 19.68 -5.90 0.67
CA GLY A 64 19.99 -6.55 1.95
C GLY A 64 18.83 -7.00 2.82
N THR A 65 18.45 -8.26 2.62
CA THR A 65 17.86 -9.19 3.60
C THR A 65 18.42 -9.00 5.01
N THR A 66 17.58 -8.95 6.04
CA THR A 66 17.91 -9.45 7.38
C THR A 66 16.65 -10.01 8.03
N GLU A 67 16.67 -11.32 8.26
CA GLU A 67 15.67 -12.08 9.00
C GLU A 67 15.75 -11.87 10.52
N ALA A 68 14.60 -12.14 11.14
CA ALA A 68 14.36 -12.75 12.45
C ALA A 68 14.86 -12.04 13.71
N ARG A 69 13.88 -11.61 14.52
CA ARG A 69 13.95 -11.81 15.97
C ARG A 69 12.63 -12.34 16.49
N GLY A 70 12.61 -13.66 16.71
CA GLY A 70 11.51 -14.32 17.41
C GLY A 70 11.35 -13.80 18.83
N VAL A 71 10.11 -13.67 19.26
CA VAL A 71 9.74 -13.63 20.67
C VAL A 71 8.92 -14.89 20.95
N GLN A 72 9.49 -15.73 21.81
CA GLN A 72 8.81 -16.89 22.38
C GLN A 72 7.77 -16.46 23.42
N SER A 73 6.76 -17.31 23.51
CA SER A 73 5.53 -17.28 24.34
C SER A 73 5.80 -17.29 25.87
N PRO A 74 4.75 -17.21 26.71
CA PRO A 74 4.22 -18.49 27.19
C PRO A 74 2.68 -18.56 27.33
N ALA A 75 2.24 -19.81 27.40
CA ALA A 75 0.88 -20.30 27.53
C ALA A 75 0.16 -19.86 28.82
N ALA A 76 -1.17 -19.71 28.72
CA ALA A 76 -2.11 -19.94 29.81
C ALA A 76 -3.27 -20.79 29.27
N GLY A 77 -3.55 -21.89 29.96
CA GLY A 77 -4.47 -22.95 29.56
C GLY A 77 -5.96 -22.61 29.64
N PRO A 78 -6.83 -23.60 29.37
CA PRO A 78 -8.21 -23.39 28.97
C PRO A 78 -9.18 -23.40 30.15
N ASP A 79 -10.27 -22.63 30.06
CA ASP A 79 -11.53 -22.98 30.71
C ASP A 79 -12.71 -22.48 29.88
N SER A 80 -13.34 -23.42 29.18
CA SER A 80 -14.71 -23.33 28.69
C SER A 80 -15.29 -24.75 28.70
N ALA A 81 -16.03 -25.07 29.75
CA ALA A 81 -17.02 -26.15 29.78
C ALA A 81 -17.96 -25.95 30.99
N ALA A 82 -19.13 -25.37 30.75
CA ALA A 82 -20.44 -25.70 31.34
C ALA A 82 -21.49 -24.66 30.92
#